data_AF-A0A2A6BFR7-F1
#
_entry.id   AF-A0A2A6BFR7-F1
#
_cell.length_a   1.000
_cell.length_b   1.000
_cell.length_c   1.000
_cell.angle_alpha   90.00
_cell.angle_beta   90.00
_cell.angle_gamma   90.00
#
_symmetry.space_group_name_H-M   'P 1'
#
loop_
_entity.id
_entity.type
_entity.pdbx_description
1 polymer ?
#
loop_
_entity_poly.entity_id
_entity_poly.type
_entity_poly.pdbx_seq_one_letter_code
_entity_poly.pdbx_strand_id
1 'polypeptide(L)'
;MPQLVAIGTMLNEDELTMIIVGLSMIATGFLMLPLINCYERMADARHRREALVVHDECIAPPVCDSIAREQKVKVPDWKDYFAADNTFE
;
A
#
# COMPACT_ATOMS: atom_id res chain seq x y z
N MET A 1 40.95 11.48 16.23
CA MET A 1 40.49 10.15 16.70
C MET A 1 40.99 9.69 18.08
N PRO A 2 41.73 10.45 18.93
CA PRO A 2 42.06 9.96 20.29
C PRO A 2 41.00 10.28 21.36
N GLN A 3 40.08 11.23 21.10
CA GLN A 3 39.09 11.66 22.11
C GLN A 3 37.94 10.66 22.33
N LEU A 4 37.60 9.84 21.33
CA LEU A 4 36.56 8.81 21.50
C LEU A 4 37.02 7.67 22.44
N VAL A 5 38.31 7.37 22.46
CA VAL A 5 38.87 6.29 23.29
C VAL A 5 38.91 6.70 24.76
N ALA A 6 39.12 7.99 25.06
CA ALA A 6 39.13 8.51 26.43
C ALA A 6 37.75 8.56 27.10
N ILE A 7 36.66 8.67 26.31
CA ILE A 7 35.29 8.63 26.84
C ILE A 7 34.93 7.21 27.29
N GLY A 8 35.44 6.18 26.61
CA GLY A 8 35.22 4.78 26.98
C GLY A 8 35.88 4.37 28.30
N THR A 9 36.87 5.11 28.80
CA THR A 9 37.60 4.77 30.03
C THR A 9 37.04 5.41 31.31
N MET A 10 35.98 6.22 31.22
CA MET A 10 35.34 6.87 32.39
C MET A 10 33.88 6.48 32.62
N LEU A 11 33.26 5.69 31.72
CA LEU A 11 31.90 5.17 31.88
C LEU A 11 31.98 3.76 32.46
N ASN A 12 31.16 3.48 33.48
CA ASN A 12 31.01 2.10 33.97
C ASN A 12 30.41 1.21 32.87
N GLU A 13 30.73 -0.08 32.88
CA GLU A 13 30.21 -1.05 31.88
C GLU A 13 28.67 -1.04 31.80
N ASP A 14 28.01 -0.81 32.94
CA ASP A 14 26.55 -0.68 33.05
C ASP A 14 26.00 0.59 32.34
N GLU A 15 26.75 1.69 32.37
CA GLU A 15 26.34 2.93 31.71
C GLU A 15 26.52 2.82 30.20
N LEU A 16 27.61 2.18 29.75
CA LEU A 16 27.86 1.92 28.34
C LEU A 16 26.79 1.00 27.74
N THR A 17 26.41 -0.06 28.47
CA THR A 17 25.35 -0.99 28.01
C THR A 17 23.99 -0.30 27.92
N MET A 18 23.62 0.55 28.89
CA MET A 18 22.38 1.34 28.79
C MET A 18 22.37 2.26 27.56
N ILE A 19 23.49 2.92 27.25
CA ILE A 19 23.60 3.79 26.07
C ILE A 19 23.44 2.97 24.78
N ILE A 20 24.11 1.82 24.67
CA ILE A 20 24.02 0.95 23.49
C ILE A 20 22.59 0.45 23.30
N VAL A 21 21.94 -0.01 24.36
CA VAL A 21 20.54 -0.47 24.30
C VAL A 21 19.63 0.68 23.87
N GLY A 22 19.77 1.86 24.47
CA GLY A 22 18.98 3.04 24.10
C GLY A 22 19.13 3.43 22.63
N LEU A 23 20.37 3.48 22.12
CA LEU A 23 20.65 3.77 20.72
C LEU A 23 20.09 2.69 19.80
N SER A 24 20.18 1.41 20.19
CA SER A 24 19.61 0.31 19.41
C SER A 24 18.09 0.42 19.30
N MET A 25 17.38 0.76 20.38
CA MET A 25 15.93 0.93 20.36
C MET A 25 15.50 2.09 19.46
N ILE A 26 16.23 3.21 19.49
CA ILE A 26 15.97 4.36 18.61
C ILE A 26 16.19 3.97 17.15
N ALA A 27 17.30 3.29 16.84
CA ALA A 27 17.60 2.84 15.48
C ALA A 27 16.53 1.87 14.96
N THR A 28 16.12 0.90 15.77
CA THR A 28 15.04 -0.04 15.41
C THR A 28 13.71 0.69 15.21
N GLY A 29 13.36 1.63 16.09
CA GLY A 29 12.15 2.45 15.93
C GLY A 29 12.13 3.22 14.62
N PHE A 30 13.25 3.88 14.27
CA PHE A 30 13.39 4.59 13.00
C PHE A 30 13.27 3.67 11.78
N LEU A 31 13.84 2.47 11.84
CA LEU A 31 13.75 1.48 10.76
C LEU A 31 12.33 0.90 10.59
N MET A 32 11.51 0.90 11.64
CA MET A 32 10.12 0.43 11.57
C MET A 32 9.17 1.44 10.91
N LEU A 33 9.45 2.75 10.99
CA LEU A 33 8.63 3.79 10.36
C LEU A 33 8.39 3.60 8.84
N PRO A 34 9.41 3.34 7.99
CA PRO A 34 9.18 3.09 6.57
C PRO A 34 8.42 1.79 6.32
N LEU A 35 8.59 0.77 7.16
CA LEU A 35 7.85 -0.49 7.06
C LEU A 35 6.36 -0.29 7.33
N ILE A 36 6.01 0.46 8.37
CA ILE A 36 4.62 0.82 8.70
C ILE A 36 3.99 1.61 7.53
N ASN A 37 4.68 2.64 7.03
CA ASN A 37 4.20 3.42 5.88
C ASN A 37 3.98 2.56 4.63
N CYS A 38 4.87 1.60 4.37
CA CYS A 38 4.73 0.69 3.24
C CYS A 38 3.49 -0.21 3.41
N TYR A 39 3.29 -0.73 4.62
CA TYR A 39 2.14 -1.57 4.94
C TYR A 39 0.81 -0.82 4.79
N GLU A 40 0.71 0.40 5.32
CA GLU A 40 -0.47 1.26 5.17
C GLU A 40 -0.78 1.54 3.70
N ARG A 41 0.23 1.89 2.90
CA ARG A 41 0.05 2.11 1.46
C ARG A 41 -0.44 0.87 0.71
N MET A 42 0.05 -0.31 1.07
CA MET A 42 -0.44 -1.57 0.48
C MET A 42 -1.89 -1.86 0.89
N ALA A 43 -2.23 -1.63 2.16
CA ALA A 43 -3.59 -1.80 2.66
C ALA A 43 -4.57 -0.83 1.95
N ASP A 44 -4.22 0.45 1.84
CA ASP A 44 -5.00 1.45 1.12
C ASP A 44 -5.19 1.10 -0.36
N ALA A 45 -4.13 0.62 -1.03
CA ALA A 45 -4.23 0.19 -2.42
C ALA A 45 -5.19 -0.98 -2.59
N ARG A 46 -5.21 -1.92 -1.62
CA ARG A 46 -6.16 -3.04 -1.62
C ARG A 46 -7.59 -2.57 -1.41
N HIS A 47 -7.83 -1.71 -0.42
CA HIS A 47 -9.16 -1.16 -0.15
C HIS A 47 -9.71 -0.35 -1.34
N ARG A 48 -8.85 0.42 -2.03
CA ARG A 48 -9.25 1.12 -3.26
C ARG A 48 -9.64 0.16 -4.38
N ARG A 49 -8.91 -0.94 -4.57
CA ARG A 49 -9.28 -1.94 -5.59
C ARG A 49 -10.62 -2.61 -5.27
N GLU A 50 -10.83 -2.99 -4.01
CA GLU A 50 -12.11 -3.56 -3.57
C GLU A 50 -13.26 -2.57 -3.77
N ALA A 51 -13.05 -1.29 -3.45
CA ALA A 51 -14.04 -0.25 -3.69
C ALA A 51 -14.35 -0.02 -5.18
N LEU A 52 -13.35 -0.08 -6.06
CA LEU A 52 -13.55 0.04 -7.51
C LEU A 52 -14.35 -1.15 -8.07
N VAL A 53 -14.07 -2.37 -7.62
CA VAL A 53 -14.83 -3.56 -8.05
C VAL A 53 -16.30 -3.43 -7.64
N VAL A 54 -16.57 -3.04 -6.39
CA VAL A 54 -17.95 -2.83 -5.93
C VAL A 54 -18.61 -1.67 -6.68
N HIS A 55 -17.90 -0.58 -6.94
CA HIS A 55 -18.41 0.52 -7.75
C HIS A 55 -18.81 0.04 -9.15
N ASP A 56 -17.94 -0.73 -9.81
CA ASP A 56 -18.19 -1.25 -11.16
C ASP A 56 -19.35 -2.26 -11.19
N GLU A 57 -19.61 -2.99 -10.11
CA GLU A 57 -20.79 -3.84 -9.97
C GLU A 57 -22.09 -3.04 -9.78
N CYS A 58 -22.00 -1.87 -9.14
CA CYS A 58 -23.15 -0.98 -8.93
C CYS A 58 -23.51 -0.15 -10.17
N ILE A 59 -22.64 -0.05 -11.18
CA ILE A 59 -22.99 0.59 -12.44
C ILE A 59 -24.00 -0.30 -13.17
N ALA A 60 -25.24 0.17 -13.25
CA ALA A 60 -26.30 -0.53 -13.96
C ALA A 60 -25.87 -0.76 -15.42
N PRO A 61 -26.02 -1.99 -15.95
CA PRO A 61 -25.66 -2.27 -17.33
C PRO A 61 -26.53 -1.42 -18.27
N PRO A 62 -25.99 -0.99 -19.42
CA PRO A 62 -26.78 -0.31 -20.41
C PRO A 62 -27.92 -1.20 -20.89
N VAL A 63 -29.05 -0.59 -21.25
CA VAL A 63 -30.30 -1.28 -21.62
C VAL A 63 -30.07 -2.33 -22.72
N CYS A 64 -29.16 -2.06 -23.66
CA CYS A 64 -28.79 -2.99 -24.71
C CYS A 64 -28.23 -4.34 -24.19
N ASP A 65 -27.43 -4.33 -23.13
CA ASP A 65 -26.83 -5.55 -22.57
C ASP A 65 -27.87 -6.36 -21.77
N SER A 66 -28.79 -5.68 -21.09
CA SER A 66 -29.90 -6.33 -20.39
C SER A 66 -30.83 -7.09 -21.36
N ILE A 67 -31.20 -6.47 -22.48
CA ILE A 67 -32.04 -7.07 -23.52
C ILE A 67 -31.29 -8.20 -24.23
N ALA A 68 -29.99 -8.05 -24.49
CA ALA A 68 -29.21 -9.11 -25.12
C ALA A 68 -29.07 -10.36 -24.25
N ARG A 69 -28.92 -10.20 -22.92
CA ARG A 69 -28.94 -11.32 -21.97
C ARG A 69 -30.30 -12.03 -21.96
N GLU A 70 -31.41 -11.29 -22.00
CA GLU A 70 -32.75 -11.87 -22.12
C GLU A 70 -32.92 -12.67 -23.43
N GLN A 71 -32.35 -12.17 -24.53
CA GLN A 71 -32.39 -12.80 -25.85
C GLN A 71 -31.33 -13.90 -26.05
N LYS A 72 -30.50 -14.19 -25.04
CA LYS A 72 -29.35 -15.13 -25.10
C LYS A 72 -28.38 -14.83 -26.25
N VAL A 73 -28.27 -13.57 -26.63
CA VAL A 73 -27.30 -13.11 -27.64
C VAL A 73 -26.00 -12.81 -26.94
N LYS A 74 -24.90 -13.34 -27.47
CA LYS A 74 -23.56 -13.13 -26.91
C LYS A 74 -23.05 -11.76 -27.35
N VAL A 75 -23.16 -10.77 -26.47
CA VAL A 75 -22.64 -9.41 -26.68
C VAL A 75 -21.31 -9.29 -25.93
N PRO A 76 -20.29 -8.61 -26.50
CA PRO A 76 -19.07 -8.26 -25.77
C PRO A 76 -19.42 -7.51 -24.49
N ASP A 77 -18.65 -7.74 -23.42
CA ASP A 77 -18.90 -7.05 -22.14
C ASP A 77 -18.81 -5.54 -22.37
N TRP A 78 -19.88 -4.82 -22.08
CA TRP A 78 -19.97 -3.38 -22.32
C TRP A 78 -18.89 -2.61 -21.56
N LYS A 79 -18.41 -3.17 -20.43
CA LYS A 79 -17.28 -2.62 -19.68
C LYS A 79 -16.00 -2.57 -20.50
N ASP A 80 -15.73 -3.60 -21.29
CA ASP A 80 -14.55 -3.67 -22.15
C ASP A 80 -14.62 -2.61 -23.27
N TYR A 81 -15.83 -2.31 -23.74
CA TYR A 81 -16.06 -1.30 -24.78
C TYR A 81 -15.78 0.13 -24.28
N PHE A 82 -16.14 0.47 -23.03
CA PHE A 82 -15.83 1.78 -22.43
C PHE A 82 -14.42 1.88 -21.86
N ALA A 83 -13.80 0.75 -21.50
CA ALA A 83 -12.41 0.72 -21.05
C ALA A 83 -11.39 0.90 -22.20
N ALA A 84 -11.78 0.55 -23.42
CA ALA A 84 -11.03 0.91 -24.61
C ALA A 84 -11.22 2.41 -24.87
N ASP A 85 -10.18 3.20 -24.63
CA ASP A 85 -10.06 4.66 -24.84
C ASP A 85 -10.24 5.09 -26.33
N ASN A 86 -10.87 4.25 -27.14
CA ASN A 86 -11.21 4.50 -28.53
C ASN A 86 -12.45 5.41 -28.57
N THR A 87 -12.28 6.67 -28.21
CA THR A 87 -13.27 7.70 -28.52
C THR A 87 -13.48 7.72 -30.03
N PHE A 88 -14.75 7.71 -30.47
CA PHE A 88 -15.14 7.78 -31.87
C PHE A 88 -14.43 8.96 -32.57
N GLU A 89 -13.44 8.66 -33.42
CA GLU A 89 -12.88 9.61 -34.41
C GLU A 89 -13.84 9.77 -35.60
#